data_AF-A0A6A7BX24-F1
#
_entry.id   AF-A0A6A7BX24-F1
#
_cell.length_a   1.000
_cell.length_b   1.000
_cell.length_c   1.000
_cell.angle_alpha   90.00
_cell.angle_beta   90.00
_cell.angle_gamma   90.00
#
_symmetry.space_group_name_H-M   'P 1'
#
loop_
_entity.id
_entity.type
_entity.pdbx_description
1 polymer ?
#
loop_
_entity_poly.entity_id
_entity_poly.type
_entity_poly.pdbx_seq_one_letter_code
_entity_poly.pdbx_strand_id
1 'polypeptide(L)'
;MARKNAGPKTDMRVTVIRYHMRHPKLPRTLSFARNRHLRHWTIHRAWQLHQAKLRRARKLELERQFNSMAAACEHLRLMDGNGLTAADRTRLGVTADPGKSEGRLFRTAMQKNKIWDNVPIEYARIQTDTPPKDGWNSVWTR
;
A
#
# COMPACT_ATOMS: atom_id res chain seq x y z
N MET A 1 -14.44 -66.98 -17.42
CA MET A 1 -13.10 -66.49 -17.00
C MET A 1 -13.21 -65.02 -16.55
N ALA A 2 -13.45 -64.76 -15.27
CA ALA A 2 -13.51 -63.39 -14.74
C ALA A 2 -12.09 -62.88 -14.39
N ARG A 3 -11.69 -61.71 -14.91
CA ARG A 3 -10.35 -61.14 -14.70
C ARG A 3 -10.16 -60.74 -13.23
N LYS A 4 -9.24 -61.43 -12.53
CA LYS A 4 -9.08 -61.40 -11.07
C LYS A 4 -8.26 -60.22 -10.50
N ASN A 5 -7.87 -59.23 -11.30
CA ASN A 5 -6.99 -58.13 -10.85
C ASN A 5 -7.45 -56.75 -11.36
N ALA A 6 -8.62 -56.27 -10.94
CA ALA A 6 -8.97 -54.86 -11.11
C ALA A 6 -8.46 -54.08 -9.88
N GLY A 7 -7.48 -53.18 -10.09
CA GLY A 7 -6.93 -52.33 -9.02
C GLY A 7 -8.01 -51.48 -8.32
N PRO A 8 -7.67 -50.83 -7.19
CA PRO A 8 -8.64 -50.05 -6.42
C PRO A 8 -9.28 -48.96 -7.30
N LYS A 9 -10.62 -48.91 -7.33
CA LYS A 9 -11.36 -47.90 -8.08
C LYS A 9 -11.03 -46.52 -7.50
N THR A 10 -10.33 -45.71 -8.28
CA THR A 10 -10.08 -44.31 -7.94
C THR A 10 -11.42 -43.57 -7.87
N ASP A 11 -11.61 -42.74 -6.84
CA ASP A 11 -12.81 -41.91 -6.72
C ASP A 11 -13.00 -41.04 -7.98
N MET A 12 -14.23 -41.02 -8.49
CA MET A 12 -14.64 -40.20 -9.64
C MET A 12 -14.37 -38.71 -9.39
N ARG A 13 -14.53 -38.22 -8.16
CA ARG A 13 -14.26 -36.83 -7.80
C ARG A 13 -12.78 -36.49 -7.97
N VAL A 14 -11.90 -37.36 -7.49
CA VAL A 14 -10.45 -37.22 -7.64
C VAL A 14 -10.06 -37.26 -9.11
N THR A 15 -10.74 -38.07 -9.92
CA THR A 15 -10.52 -38.16 -11.37
C THR A 15 -10.96 -36.89 -12.09
N VAL A 16 -12.11 -36.32 -11.73
CA VAL A 16 -12.62 -35.04 -12.28
C VAL A 16 -11.71 -33.88 -11.89
N ILE A 17 -11.25 -33.82 -10.64
CA ILE A 17 -10.29 -32.81 -10.18
C ILE A 17 -8.98 -32.94 -10.97
N ARG A 18 -8.41 -34.15 -11.09
CA ARG A 18 -7.20 -34.40 -11.90
C ARG A 18 -7.41 -34.01 -13.35
N TYR A 19 -8.59 -34.27 -13.90
CA TYR A 19 -8.94 -33.89 -15.26
C TYR A 19 -8.93 -32.37 -15.43
N HIS A 20 -9.63 -31.62 -14.58
CA HIS A 20 -9.69 -30.14 -14.66
C HIS A 20 -8.35 -29.46 -14.37
N MET A 21 -7.50 -30.05 -13.52
CA MET A 21 -6.16 -29.53 -13.26
C MET A 21 -5.18 -29.79 -14.42
N ARG A 22 -5.30 -30.92 -15.11
CA ARG A 22 -4.33 -31.35 -16.14
C ARG A 22 -4.76 -31.01 -17.58
N HIS A 23 -6.05 -30.78 -17.81
CA HIS A 23 -6.59 -30.52 -19.15
C HIS A 23 -7.05 -29.07 -19.24
N PRO A 24 -6.17 -28.15 -19.65
CA PRO A 24 -6.55 -26.77 -19.86
C PRO A 24 -7.47 -26.71 -21.08
N LYS A 25 -8.78 -26.55 -20.87
CA LYS A 25 -9.76 -26.28 -21.94
C LYS A 25 -9.61 -24.83 -22.40
N LEU A 26 -8.50 -24.55 -23.08
CA LEU A 26 -8.22 -23.23 -23.60
C LEU A 26 -8.94 -23.06 -24.95
N PRO A 27 -9.52 -21.88 -25.22
CA PRO A 27 -9.98 -21.56 -26.56
C PRO A 27 -8.78 -21.51 -27.52
N ARG A 28 -9.06 -21.51 -28.83
CA ARG A 28 -8.02 -21.28 -29.85
C ARG A 28 -7.35 -19.92 -29.62
N THR A 29 -6.11 -19.81 -30.08
CA THR A 29 -5.35 -18.55 -29.98
C THR A 29 -6.09 -17.40 -30.65
N LEU A 30 -5.95 -16.23 -30.07
CA LEU A 30 -6.63 -15.04 -30.53
C LEU A 30 -5.93 -14.51 -31.79
N SER A 31 -6.62 -14.58 -32.93
CA SER A 31 -6.14 -14.02 -34.20
C SER A 31 -6.88 -12.73 -34.54
N PHE A 32 -6.14 -11.67 -34.89
CA PHE A 32 -6.70 -10.38 -35.26
C PHE A 32 -6.37 -10.04 -36.71
N ALA A 33 -7.36 -9.52 -37.44
CA ALA A 33 -7.11 -8.79 -38.67
C ALA A 33 -6.32 -7.50 -38.40
N ARG A 34 -5.56 -7.01 -39.40
CA ARG A 34 -4.66 -5.85 -39.28
C ARG A 34 -5.30 -4.64 -38.56
N ASN A 35 -6.47 -4.18 -38.99
CA ASN A 35 -7.14 -3.02 -38.37
C ASN A 35 -7.58 -3.28 -36.92
N ARG A 36 -7.92 -4.52 -36.55
CA ARG A 36 -8.24 -4.88 -35.17
C ARG A 36 -6.98 -4.93 -34.31
N HIS A 37 -5.90 -5.47 -34.86
CA HIS A 37 -4.59 -5.51 -34.19
C HIS A 37 -4.08 -4.10 -33.90
N LEU A 38 -4.13 -3.18 -34.87
CA LEU A 38 -3.71 -1.79 -34.68
C LEU A 38 -4.54 -1.08 -33.60
N ARG A 39 -5.87 -1.23 -33.61
CA ARG A 39 -6.73 -0.68 -32.55
C ARG A 39 -6.36 -1.21 -31.16
N HIS A 40 -6.16 -2.52 -31.05
CA HIS A 40 -5.76 -3.14 -29.79
C HIS A 40 -4.39 -2.62 -29.33
N TRP A 41 -3.41 -2.51 -30.24
CA TRP A 41 -2.08 -2.00 -29.95
C TRP A 41 -2.12 -0.56 -29.43
N THR A 42 -2.92 0.31 -30.06
CA THR A 42 -3.07 1.71 -29.63
C THR A 42 -3.69 1.79 -28.23
N ILE A 43 -4.76 1.03 -27.95
CA ILE A 43 -5.41 0.99 -26.62
C ILE A 43 -4.41 0.51 -25.57
N HIS A 44 -3.70 -0.58 -25.86
CA HIS A 44 -2.70 -1.15 -24.95
C HIS A 44 -1.58 -0.16 -24.67
N ARG A 45 -1.07 0.55 -25.69
CA ARG A 45 -0.01 1.54 -25.52
C ARG A 45 -0.47 2.76 -24.72
N ALA A 46 -1.69 3.25 -24.99
CA ALA A 46 -2.30 4.34 -24.23
C ALA A 46 -2.47 3.95 -22.75
N TRP A 47 -2.93 2.73 -22.47
CA TRP A 47 -3.02 2.20 -21.11
C TRP A 47 -1.67 2.13 -20.41
N GLN A 48 -0.63 1.61 -21.08
CA GLN A 48 0.72 1.58 -20.51
C GLN A 48 1.24 2.99 -20.17
N LEU A 49 1.00 3.97 -21.04
CA LEU A 49 1.37 5.36 -20.80
C LEU A 49 0.61 5.93 -19.60
N HIS A 50 -0.70 5.69 -19.52
CA HIS A 50 -1.51 6.10 -18.37
C HIS A 50 -1.00 5.49 -17.06
N GLN A 51 -0.73 4.18 -17.04
CA GLN A 51 -0.19 3.50 -15.88
C GLN A 51 1.19 4.04 -15.47
N ALA A 52 2.06 4.37 -16.44
CA ALA A 52 3.34 5.02 -16.15
C ALA A 52 3.16 6.40 -15.50
N LYS A 53 2.21 7.20 -15.99
CA LYS A 53 1.86 8.49 -15.38
C LYS A 53 1.33 8.33 -13.96
N LEU A 54 0.42 7.38 -13.71
CA LEU A 54 -0.10 7.09 -12.37
C LEU A 54 1.00 6.67 -11.39
N ARG A 55 1.90 5.78 -11.82
CA ARG A 55 3.05 5.38 -10.99
C ARG A 55 3.97 6.55 -10.69
N ARG A 56 4.26 7.40 -11.68
CA ARG A 56 5.09 8.60 -11.48
C ARG A 56 4.44 9.57 -10.49
N ALA A 57 3.15 9.84 -10.65
CA ALA A 57 2.41 10.70 -9.73
C ALA A 57 2.44 10.17 -8.29
N ARG A 58 2.21 8.86 -8.10
CA ARG A 58 2.30 8.22 -6.77
C ARG A 58 3.70 8.35 -6.16
N LYS A 59 4.76 8.16 -6.96
CA LYS A 59 6.15 8.32 -6.48
C LYS A 59 6.44 9.75 -6.06
N LEU A 60 6.07 10.73 -6.86
CA LEU A 60 6.27 12.15 -6.54
C LEU A 60 5.50 12.55 -5.27
N GLU A 61 4.30 12.01 -5.07
CA GLU A 61 3.53 12.27 -3.85
C GLU A 61 4.19 11.65 -2.61
N LEU A 62 4.73 10.43 -2.72
CA LEU A 62 5.52 9.80 -1.65
C LEU A 62 6.81 10.57 -1.36
N GLU A 63 7.52 11.04 -2.39
CA GLU A 63 8.70 11.90 -2.27
C GLU A 63 8.35 13.22 -1.58
N ARG A 64 7.22 13.84 -1.94
CA ARG A 64 6.71 15.07 -1.30
C ARG A 64 6.43 14.85 0.18
N GLN A 65 5.71 13.78 0.52
CA GLN A 65 5.43 13.42 1.91
C GLN A 65 6.71 13.15 2.69
N PHE A 66 7.65 12.39 2.11
CA PHE A 66 8.94 12.11 2.72
C PHE A 66 9.74 13.39 2.97
N ASN A 67 9.87 14.26 1.97
CA ASN A 67 10.59 15.53 2.11
C ASN A 67 9.97 16.43 3.18
N SER A 68 8.63 16.45 3.26
CA SER A 68 7.92 17.19 4.30
C SER A 68 8.19 16.61 5.70
N MET A 69 8.17 15.29 5.85
CA MET A 69 8.49 14.62 7.12
C MET A 69 9.95 14.83 7.52
N ALA A 70 10.89 14.75 6.56
CA ALA A 70 12.32 14.97 6.79
C ALA A 70 12.60 16.41 7.26
N ALA A 71 12.01 17.41 6.59
CA ALA A 71 12.12 18.80 7.00
C ALA A 71 11.57 19.02 8.42
N ALA A 72 10.39 18.47 8.73
CA ALA A 72 9.80 18.56 10.07
C ALA A 72 10.69 17.90 11.14
N CYS A 73 11.31 16.76 10.82
CA CYS A 73 12.24 16.07 11.72
C CYS A 73 13.53 16.87 11.96
N GLU A 74 14.10 17.51 10.92
CA GLU A 74 15.25 18.40 11.09
C GLU A 74 14.89 19.61 11.96
N HIS A 75 13.70 20.19 11.77
CA HIS A 75 13.22 21.25 12.66
C HIS A 75 13.15 20.77 14.12
N LEU A 76 12.55 19.60 14.39
CA LEU A 76 12.48 19.02 15.74
C LEU A 76 13.85 18.69 16.36
N ARG A 77 14.85 18.40 15.52
CA ARG A 77 16.22 18.13 15.97
C ARG A 77 16.91 19.39 16.50
N LEU A 78 16.66 20.53 15.85
CA LEU A 78 17.22 21.84 16.20
C LEU A 78 16.36 22.60 17.23
N MET A 79 15.15 22.13 17.49
CA MET A 79 14.22 22.72 18.44
C MET A 79 14.63 22.39 19.87
N ASP A 80 14.57 23.39 20.74
CA ASP A 80 14.64 23.21 22.17
C ASP A 80 13.25 22.84 22.76
N GLY A 81 13.19 22.45 24.03
CA GLY A 81 11.98 22.04 24.73
C GLY A 81 10.93 23.14 24.97
N ASN A 82 11.17 24.38 24.52
CA ASN A 82 10.16 25.45 24.42
C ASN A 82 9.64 25.67 23.00
N GLY A 83 10.06 24.84 22.04
CA GLY A 83 9.60 24.97 20.67
C GLY A 83 10.32 26.06 19.86
N LEU A 84 11.47 26.53 20.33
CA LEU A 84 12.27 27.54 19.62
C LEU A 84 13.57 26.92 19.11
N THR A 85 13.98 27.29 17.90
CA THR A 85 15.33 27.00 17.43
C THR A 85 16.32 28.03 17.98
N ALA A 86 17.62 27.74 17.93
CA ALA A 86 18.67 28.70 18.31
C ALA A 86 18.56 30.02 17.52
N ALA A 87 18.24 29.94 16.22
CA ALA A 87 18.04 31.12 15.37
C ALA A 87 16.79 31.91 15.77
N ASP A 88 15.70 31.23 16.14
CA ASP A 88 14.47 31.90 16.57
C ASP A 88 14.63 32.55 17.95
N ARG A 89 15.43 31.97 18.86
CA ARG A 89 15.76 32.63 20.13
C ARG A 89 16.54 33.91 19.91
N THR A 90 17.53 33.92 19.01
CA THR A 90 18.28 35.14 18.67
C THR A 90 17.36 36.21 18.10
N ARG A 91 16.38 35.83 17.26
CA ARG A 91 15.38 36.77 16.72
C ARG A 91 14.47 37.34 17.81
N LEU A 92 14.08 36.53 18.79
CA LEU A 92 13.12 36.90 19.84
C LEU A 92 13.78 37.52 21.09
N GLY A 93 15.11 37.51 21.19
CA GLY A 93 15.84 38.04 22.34
C GLY A 93 15.65 37.24 23.64
N VAL A 94 15.21 35.97 23.54
CA VAL A 94 14.95 35.11 24.69
C VAL A 94 16.22 34.36 25.08
N THR A 95 16.57 34.40 26.36
CA THR A 95 17.75 33.69 26.91
C THR A 95 17.56 32.17 26.83
N ALA A 96 18.68 31.45 26.69
CA ALA A 96 18.65 29.99 26.62
C ALA A 96 18.28 29.41 27.99
N ASP A 97 17.22 28.58 28.04
CA ASP A 97 16.90 27.80 29.23
C ASP A 97 17.94 26.67 29.39
N PRO A 98 18.68 26.62 30.51
CA PRO A 98 19.79 25.67 30.69
C PRO A 98 19.34 24.22 30.94
N GLY A 99 18.04 23.98 31.13
CA GLY A 99 17.51 22.70 31.62
C GLY A 99 16.91 21.76 30.57
N LYS A 100 16.75 22.19 29.30
CA LYS A 100 16.15 21.36 28.26
C LYS A 100 17.16 21.12 27.14
N SER A 101 17.44 19.84 26.88
CA SER A 101 18.38 19.45 25.83
C SER A 101 17.70 19.55 24.46
N GLU A 102 18.35 20.24 23.53
CA GLU A 102 17.98 20.27 22.11
C GLU A 102 17.76 18.83 21.56
N GLY A 103 16.79 18.66 20.68
CA GLY A 103 16.53 17.38 20.02
C GLY A 103 15.96 16.26 20.92
N ARG A 104 15.48 16.58 22.14
CA ARG A 104 14.76 15.61 23.00
C ARG A 104 13.54 15.03 22.28
N LEU A 105 12.71 15.90 21.68
CA LEU A 105 11.49 15.49 20.96
C LEU A 105 11.82 14.64 19.73
N PHE A 106 12.88 15.00 19.00
CA PHE A 106 13.37 14.20 17.87
C PHE A 106 13.76 12.77 18.31
N ARG A 107 14.52 12.63 19.40
CA ARG A 107 14.89 11.30 19.93
C ARG A 107 13.67 10.47 20.32
N THR A 108 12.66 11.08 20.95
CA THR A 108 11.40 10.40 21.30
C THR A 108 10.63 9.99 20.05
N ALA A 109 10.50 10.87 19.05
CA ALA A 109 9.78 10.58 17.81
C ALA A 109 10.42 9.46 16.98
N MET A 110 11.75 9.31 17.05
CA MET A 110 12.48 8.24 16.36
C MET A 110 12.37 6.87 17.04
N GLN A 111 11.77 6.79 18.24
CA GLN A 111 11.56 5.51 18.91
C GLN A 111 10.55 4.65 18.16
N LYS A 112 10.93 3.42 17.84
CA LYS A 112 10.08 2.48 17.09
C LYS A 112 9.26 1.56 17.99
N ASN A 113 8.72 2.12 19.07
CA ASN A 113 7.95 1.36 20.05
C ASN A 113 6.63 0.91 19.42
N LYS A 114 6.34 -0.40 19.45
CA LYS A 114 5.09 -1.02 18.97
C LYS A 114 4.74 -0.75 17.49
N ILE A 115 5.70 -0.29 16.67
CA ILE A 115 5.46 -0.07 15.23
C ILE A 115 5.11 -1.39 14.51
N TRP A 116 5.58 -2.51 15.04
CA TRP A 116 5.34 -3.85 14.50
C TRP A 116 4.07 -4.52 15.05
N ASP A 117 3.33 -3.87 15.95
CA ASP A 117 2.11 -4.42 16.59
C ASP A 117 0.86 -4.29 15.70
N ASN A 118 1.07 -4.26 14.38
CA ASN A 118 0.05 -4.09 13.33
C ASN A 118 -0.70 -2.74 13.37
N VAL A 119 -1.49 -2.51 12.31
CA VAL A 119 -2.39 -1.36 12.19
C VAL A 119 -3.78 -1.75 12.69
N PRO A 120 -4.51 -0.86 13.40
CA PRO A 120 -5.89 -1.14 13.84
C PRO A 120 -6.78 -1.59 12.68
N ILE A 121 -7.51 -2.70 12.86
CA ILE A 121 -8.28 -3.35 11.80
C ILE A 121 -9.43 -2.46 11.29
N GLU A 122 -9.97 -1.58 12.15
CA GLU A 122 -11.00 -0.62 11.80
C GLU A 122 -10.49 0.44 10.81
N TYR A 123 -9.20 0.79 10.87
CA TYR A 123 -8.57 1.73 9.96
C TYR A 123 -8.12 1.06 8.65
N ALA A 124 -7.69 -0.19 8.70
CA ALA A 124 -7.19 -0.93 7.54
C ALA A 124 -8.30 -1.44 6.57
N ARG A 125 -9.51 -0.88 6.65
CA ARG A 125 -10.64 -1.27 5.78
C ARG A 125 -10.38 -0.88 4.32
N ILE A 126 -10.60 -1.82 3.41
CA ILE A 126 -10.42 -1.62 1.96
C ILE A 126 -11.57 -0.78 1.41
N GLN A 127 -11.28 0.06 0.41
CA GLN A 127 -12.31 0.81 -0.32
C GLN A 127 -13.29 -0.15 -1.02
N THR A 128 -14.58 0.14 -0.92
CA THR A 128 -15.67 -0.64 -1.52
C THR A 128 -16.29 0.14 -2.68
N ASP A 129 -16.88 -0.56 -3.65
CA ASP A 129 -17.49 0.07 -4.83
C ASP A 129 -18.71 0.92 -4.48
N THR A 130 -19.47 0.53 -3.44
CA THR A 130 -20.62 1.29 -2.93
C THR A 130 -20.52 1.42 -1.41
N PRO A 131 -20.91 2.58 -0.84
CA PRO A 131 -20.83 2.78 0.61
C PRO A 131 -21.82 1.88 1.36
N PRO A 132 -21.55 1.55 2.63
CA PRO A 132 -22.51 0.85 3.47
C PRO A 132 -23.73 1.73 3.75
N LYS A 133 -24.88 1.11 4.05
CA LYS A 133 -26.15 1.80 4.33
C LYS A 133 -26.02 2.87 5.42
N ASP A 134 -25.29 2.54 6.49
CA ASP A 134 -25.13 3.40 7.66
C ASP A 134 -23.94 4.38 7.53
N GLY A 135 -23.19 4.34 6.41
CA GLY A 135 -22.11 5.28 6.11
C GLY A 135 -21.02 5.35 7.18
N TRP A 136 -21.02 6.45 7.94
CA TRP A 136 -20.08 6.74 9.04
C TRP A 136 -20.80 6.76 10.39
N ASN A 137 -20.19 6.14 11.41
CA ASN A 137 -20.74 6.11 12.76
C ASN A 137 -20.49 7.42 13.51
N SER A 138 -21.46 8.34 13.52
CA SER A 138 -21.41 9.60 14.28
C SER A 138 -21.67 9.43 15.79
N VAL A 139 -22.22 8.29 16.22
CA VAL A 139 -22.57 7.99 17.62
C VAL A 139 -21.45 7.20 18.32
N TRP A 140 -20.26 7.14 17.72
CA TRP A 140 -19.12 6.46 18.31
C TRP A 140 -18.76 7.07 19.66
N THR A 141 -18.63 6.22 20.68
CA THR A 141 -18.25 6.58 22.05
C THR A 141 -17.01 5.78 22.47
N ARG A 142 -16.18 6.38 23.33
CA ARG A 142 -14.85 5.87 23.72
C ARG A 142 -14.93 4.82 24.82
#